data_AF-A0A4V1UPH1-F1
#
_entry.id   AF-A0A4V1UPH1-F1
#
_cell.length_a   1.000
_cell.length_b   1.000
_cell.length_c   1.000
_cell.angle_alpha   90.00
_cell.angle_beta   90.00
_cell.angle_gamma   90.00
#
_symmetry.space_group_name_H-M   'P 1'
#
loop_
_entity.id
_entity.type
_entity.pdbx_description
1 polymer ?
#
loop_
_entity_poly.entity_id
_entity_poly.type
_entity_poly.pdbx_seq_one_letter_code
_entity_poly.pdbx_strand_id
1 'polypeptide(L)'
;MAAGLTADEKGALASMLAGRTDERVIAFVPRGTTDPAVAPSIKQASAKVVASLFSKYRPVTTAMLENPPEGDWLLSARTRDANNFSELAGINRANVGKLTEAWRAPLQFGPSMPMPLVHDGVMYLQ
;
A
#
# COMPACT_ATOMS: atom_id res chain seq x y z
N MET A 1 -0.95 -6.06 -40.89
CA MET A 1 -1.17 -4.64 -41.24
C MET A 1 -1.50 -3.90 -39.95
N ALA A 2 -0.61 -3.02 -39.50
CA ALA A 2 -0.80 -2.26 -38.27
C ALA A 2 -1.89 -1.20 -38.52
N ALA A 3 -3.02 -1.29 -37.83
CA ALA A 3 -4.03 -0.24 -37.86
C ALA A 3 -3.45 0.99 -37.14
N GLY A 4 -3.28 2.07 -37.89
CA GLY A 4 -2.84 3.35 -37.34
C GLY A 4 -3.91 3.93 -36.42
N LEU A 5 -3.45 4.62 -35.37
CA LEU A 5 -4.30 5.34 -34.43
C LEU A 5 -5.25 6.31 -35.18
N THR A 6 -6.50 6.33 -34.73
CA THR A 6 -7.54 7.26 -35.17
C THR A 6 -7.18 8.70 -34.79
N ALA A 7 -7.87 9.68 -35.41
CA ALA A 7 -7.61 11.10 -35.15
C ALA A 7 -7.81 11.47 -33.66
N ASP A 8 -8.81 10.85 -33.02
CA ASP A 8 -9.14 11.08 -31.61
C ASP A 8 -8.06 10.51 -30.69
N GLU A 9 -7.54 9.32 -31.00
CA GLU A 9 -6.45 8.69 -30.24
C GLU A 9 -5.15 9.48 -30.34
N LYS A 10 -4.86 10.07 -31.50
CA LYS A 10 -3.70 10.98 -31.68
C LYS A 10 -3.86 12.28 -30.88
N GLY A 11 -5.07 12.82 -30.81
CA GLY A 11 -5.39 14.02 -30.02
C GLY A 11 -5.23 13.79 -28.51
N ALA A 12 -5.68 12.63 -28.02
CA ALA A 12 -5.53 12.23 -26.63
C ALA A 12 -4.06 12.04 -26.23
N LEU A 13 -3.27 11.35 -27.08
CA LEU A 13 -1.84 11.17 -26.86
C LEU A 13 -1.07 12.50 -26.87
N ALA A 14 -1.40 13.42 -27.78
CA ALA A 14 -0.77 14.73 -27.83
C ALA A 14 -1.05 15.58 -26.57
N SER A 15 -2.26 15.48 -26.00
CA SER A 15 -2.62 16.19 -24.75
C SER A 15 -1.92 15.58 -23.53
N MET A 16 -1.76 14.25 -23.50
CA MET A 16 -1.00 13.54 -22.47
C MET A 16 0.49 13.93 -22.47
N LEU A 17 1.11 13.99 -23.64
CA LEU A 17 2.53 14.33 -23.80
C LEU A 17 2.82 15.82 -23.57
N ALA A 18 1.84 16.70 -23.82
CA ALA A 18 1.95 18.13 -23.57
C ALA A 18 1.62 18.54 -22.12
N GLY A 19 1.35 17.58 -21.22
CA GLY A 19 1.06 17.85 -19.81
C GLY A 19 -0.22 18.65 -19.55
N ARG A 20 -1.10 18.77 -20.55
CA ARG A 20 -2.42 19.38 -20.38
C ARG A 20 -3.44 18.28 -20.19
N THR A 21 -3.69 17.93 -18.94
CA THR A 21 -4.89 17.17 -18.57
C THR A 21 -6.10 18.06 -18.78
N ASP A 22 -6.72 17.94 -19.95
CA ASP A 22 -8.07 18.46 -20.16
C ASP A 22 -9.00 17.59 -19.29
N GLU A 23 -9.65 18.21 -18.30
CA GLU A 23 -10.49 17.54 -17.28
C GLU A 23 -11.72 16.83 -17.88
N ARG A 24 -11.85 16.80 -19.21
CA ARG A 24 -12.89 16.10 -19.96
C ARG A 24 -12.53 14.68 -20.39
N VAL A 25 -11.28 14.22 -20.22
CA VAL A 25 -10.93 12.80 -20.41
C VAL A 25 -11.10 12.05 -19.08
N ILE A 26 -12.34 11.97 -18.62
CA ILE A 26 -12.71 11.08 -17.52
C ILE A 26 -13.06 9.71 -18.13
N ALA A 27 -12.17 8.76 -17.87
CA ALA A 27 -12.41 7.33 -17.77
C ALA A 27 -12.88 6.56 -19.03
N PHE A 28 -11.93 5.83 -19.64
CA PHE A 28 -12.28 4.55 -20.26
C PHE A 28 -12.59 3.55 -19.13
N VAL A 29 -13.87 3.42 -18.76
CA VAL A 29 -14.36 2.36 -17.88
C VAL A 29 -14.93 1.25 -18.78
N PRO A 30 -14.30 0.07 -18.90
CA PRO A 30 -14.93 -1.07 -19.56
C PRO A 30 -16.24 -1.43 -18.83
N ARG A 31 -17.30 -1.71 -19.60
CA ARG A 31 -18.61 -2.11 -19.06
C ARG A 31 -18.48 -3.37 -18.20
N GLY A 32 -18.58 -3.15 -16.91
CA GLY A 32 -18.60 -4.15 -15.84
C GLY A 32 -18.64 -3.39 -14.52
N THR A 33 -19.84 -2.91 -14.17
CA THR A 33 -20.18 -2.08 -13.01
C THR A 33 -19.29 -2.26 -11.77
N THR A 34 -18.40 -1.30 -11.52
CA THR A 34 -18.17 -0.78 -10.17
C THR A 34 -18.13 0.74 -10.28
N ASP A 35 -19.03 1.40 -9.56
CA ASP A 35 -19.10 2.85 -9.44
C ASP A 35 -17.81 3.34 -8.76
N PRO A 36 -17.01 4.23 -9.38
CA PRO A 36 -15.80 4.78 -8.76
C PRO A 36 -16.09 5.62 -7.51
N ALA A 37 -17.37 5.94 -7.22
CA ALA A 37 -17.77 6.71 -6.05
C ALA A 37 -17.92 5.88 -4.75
N VAL A 38 -17.88 4.54 -4.81
CA VAL A 38 -17.93 3.71 -3.59
C VAL A 38 -16.51 3.38 -3.16
N ALA A 39 -15.84 4.35 -2.53
CA ALA A 39 -14.63 4.05 -1.78
C ALA A 39 -14.95 2.94 -0.77
N PRO A 40 -14.16 1.84 -0.72
CA PRO A 40 -14.41 0.78 0.24
C PRO A 40 -14.40 1.39 1.65
N SER A 41 -15.57 1.37 2.30
CA SER A 41 -15.70 1.88 3.66
C SER A 41 -15.12 0.85 4.62
N ILE A 42 -13.87 1.04 5.03
CA ILE A 42 -13.30 0.26 6.13
C ILE A 42 -14.17 0.54 7.37
N LYS A 43 -14.84 -0.48 7.90
CA LYS A 43 -15.49 -0.36 9.22
C LYS A 43 -14.41 0.05 10.22
N GLN A 44 -14.46 1.29 10.68
CA GLN A 44 -13.51 1.76 11.68
C GLN A 44 -13.66 0.93 12.95
N ALA A 45 -12.53 0.53 13.50
CA ALA A 45 -12.50 -0.10 14.81
C ALA A 45 -13.04 0.89 15.86
N SER A 46 -13.76 0.38 16.87
CA SER A 46 -14.23 1.23 17.96
C SER A 46 -13.07 1.91 18.69
N ALA A 47 -13.29 3.10 19.25
CA ALA A 47 -12.28 3.82 20.03
C ALA A 47 -11.66 2.95 21.14
N LYS A 48 -12.46 2.06 21.75
CA LYS A 48 -11.97 1.10 22.76
C LYS A 48 -10.96 0.10 22.18
N VAL A 49 -11.22 -0.43 20.98
CA VAL A 49 -10.30 -1.35 20.28
C VAL A 49 -9.01 -0.61 19.92
N VAL A 50 -9.12 0.59 19.35
CA VAL A 50 -7.96 1.42 19.02
C VAL A 50 -7.12 1.71 20.27
N ALA A 51 -7.73 2.20 21.35
CA ALA A 51 -7.04 2.46 22.61
C ALA A 51 -6.35 1.22 23.18
N SER A 52 -6.94 0.03 23.01
CA SER A 52 -6.33 -1.23 23.47
C SER A 52 -5.08 -1.61 22.68
N LEU A 53 -5.04 -1.34 21.36
CA LEU A 53 -3.85 -1.58 20.53
C LEU A 53 -2.68 -0.71 21.00
N PHE A 54 -2.96 0.55 21.35
CA PHE A 54 -1.95 1.49 21.81
C PHE A 54 -1.61 1.38 23.30
N SER A 55 -2.31 0.53 24.06
CA SER A 55 -2.08 0.38 25.51
C SER A 55 -0.67 -0.11 25.88
N LYS A 56 0.00 -0.79 24.94
CA LYS A 56 1.36 -1.30 25.10
C LYS A 56 2.38 -0.62 24.17
N TYR A 57 1.93 0.39 23.42
CA TYR A 57 2.75 1.04 22.41
C TYR A 57 3.90 1.83 23.05
N ARG A 58 5.11 1.61 22.57
CA ARG A 58 6.30 2.31 23.04
C ARG A 58 6.64 3.47 22.09
N PRO A 59 7.00 4.65 22.62
CA PRO A 59 7.56 5.69 21.76
C PRO A 59 8.83 5.19 21.07
N VAL A 60 8.91 5.38 19.75
CA VAL A 60 10.09 5.02 18.97
C VAL A 60 11.25 5.92 19.39
N THR A 61 12.38 5.29 19.72
CA THR A 61 13.60 6.00 20.13
C THR A 61 14.63 6.02 19.01
N THR A 62 15.60 6.94 19.07
CA THR A 62 16.74 6.95 18.14
C THR A 62 17.49 5.63 18.16
N ALA A 63 17.69 5.02 19.33
CA ALA A 63 18.36 3.73 19.45
C ALA A 63 17.64 2.61 18.69
N MET A 64 16.30 2.61 18.69
CA MET A 64 15.51 1.65 17.91
C MET A 64 15.63 1.88 16.40
N LEU A 65 15.88 3.11 15.95
CA LEU A 65 16.12 3.39 14.53
C LEU A 65 17.49 2.92 14.04
N GLU A 66 18.48 2.85 14.95
CA GLU A 66 19.80 2.28 14.63
C GLU A 66 19.78 0.74 14.68
N ASN A 67 19.06 0.18 15.65
CA ASN A 67 18.93 -1.26 15.87
C ASN A 67 17.48 -1.65 16.16
N PRO A 68 16.64 -1.83 15.12
CA PRO A 68 15.23 -2.12 15.28
C PRO A 68 15.01 -3.51 15.88
N PRO A 69 14.02 -3.69 16.78
CA PRO A 69 13.60 -5.01 17.23
C PRO A 69 13.28 -5.94 16.04
N GLU A 70 13.54 -7.25 16.17
CA GLU A 70 13.34 -8.23 15.08
C GLU A 70 11.92 -8.23 14.50
N GLY A 71 10.92 -8.02 15.34
CA GLY A 71 9.50 -7.99 14.97
C GLY A 71 9.01 -6.66 14.40
N ASP A 72 9.84 -5.63 14.39
CA ASP A 72 9.46 -4.28 13.99
C ASP A 72 10.09 -3.88 12.64
N TRP A 73 9.39 -3.01 11.93
CA TRP A 73 9.81 -2.41 10.66
C TRP A 73 9.61 -0.88 10.73
N LEU A 74 10.60 -0.19 11.28
CA LEU A 74 10.48 1.24 11.66
C LEU A 74 10.91 2.22 10.56
N LEU A 75 11.60 1.72 9.54
CA LEU A 75 12.09 2.48 8.37
C LEU A 75 11.66 1.73 7.11
N SER A 76 11.49 2.42 5.97
CA SER A 76 11.06 1.79 4.71
C SER A 76 11.94 0.60 4.30
N ALA A 77 13.25 0.68 4.52
CA ALA A 77 14.20 -0.40 4.27
C ALA A 77 14.70 -1.13 5.53
N ARG A 78 13.89 -1.10 6.61
CA ARG A 78 14.15 -1.59 7.98
C ARG A 78 15.32 -0.92 8.71
N THR A 79 16.51 -0.92 8.12
CA THR A 79 17.76 -0.45 8.70
C THR A 79 18.35 0.70 7.88
N ARG A 80 19.29 1.47 8.46
CA ARG A 80 19.91 2.62 7.77
C ARG A 80 20.79 2.26 6.57
N ASP A 81 21.35 1.06 6.57
CA ASP A 81 22.07 0.47 5.43
C ASP A 81 21.12 -0.14 4.37
N ALA A 82 19.80 -0.04 4.58
CA ALA A 82 18.75 -0.41 3.63
C ALA A 82 18.79 -1.87 3.17
N ASN A 83 19.08 -2.81 4.07
CA ASN A 83 19.23 -4.22 3.72
C ASN A 83 17.90 -4.95 3.42
N ASN A 84 16.75 -4.37 3.78
CA ASN A 84 15.42 -4.96 3.60
C ASN A 84 15.30 -6.40 4.16
N PHE A 85 16.03 -6.72 5.23
CA PHE A 85 16.14 -8.07 5.77
C PHE A 85 15.43 -8.24 7.12
N SER A 86 14.54 -9.24 7.22
CA SER A 86 13.92 -9.67 8.48
C SER A 86 14.69 -10.83 9.08
N GLU A 87 14.99 -10.75 10.38
CA GLU A 87 15.63 -11.82 11.15
C GLU A 87 14.64 -12.90 11.59
N LEU A 88 13.33 -12.68 11.38
CA LEU A 88 12.30 -13.63 11.76
C LEU A 88 12.41 -14.93 10.93
N ALA A 89 12.52 -16.06 11.63
CA ALA A 89 12.64 -17.39 11.02
C ALA A 89 11.35 -18.25 11.11
N GLY A 90 10.24 -17.66 11.57
CA GLY A 90 8.96 -18.36 11.73
C GLY A 90 8.39 -18.91 10.43
N ILE A 91 8.69 -18.24 9.30
CA ILE A 91 8.39 -18.71 7.95
C ILE A 91 9.70 -19.16 7.30
N ASN A 92 9.72 -20.36 6.74
CA ASN A 92 10.90 -20.97 6.14
C ASN A 92 10.52 -21.93 5.00
N ARG A 93 11.54 -22.51 4.33
CA ARG A 93 11.36 -23.39 3.16
C ARG A 93 10.48 -24.61 3.42
N ALA A 94 10.39 -25.07 4.66
CA ALA A 94 9.61 -26.25 5.02
C ALA A 94 8.12 -25.92 5.29
N ASN A 95 7.77 -24.66 5.59
CA ASN A 95 6.41 -24.29 5.96
C ASN A 95 5.77 -23.20 5.07
N VAL A 96 6.53 -22.55 4.19
CA VAL A 96 6.02 -21.47 3.32
C VAL A 96 4.82 -21.89 2.47
N GLY A 97 4.75 -23.16 2.05
CA GLY A 97 3.61 -23.71 1.30
C GLY A 97 2.32 -23.87 2.10
N LYS A 98 2.33 -23.59 3.41
CA LYS A 98 1.18 -23.70 4.32
C LYS A 98 0.57 -22.35 4.68
N LEU A 99 1.08 -21.24 4.13
CA LEU A 99 0.55 -19.91 4.43
C LEU A 99 -0.89 -19.77 3.91
N THR A 100 -1.74 -19.19 4.73
CA THR A 100 -3.12 -18.81 4.40
C THR A 100 -3.31 -17.32 4.67
N GLU A 101 -4.26 -16.68 3.98
CA GLU A 101 -4.61 -15.29 4.25
C GLU A 101 -5.02 -15.12 5.72
N ALA A 102 -4.31 -14.25 6.45
CA ALA A 102 -4.64 -13.93 7.84
C ALA A 102 -5.74 -12.86 7.92
N TRP A 103 -5.66 -11.85 7.07
CA TRP A 103 -6.62 -10.76 6.94
C TRP A 103 -6.36 -9.99 5.64
N ARG A 104 -7.34 -9.17 5.24
CA ARG A 104 -7.20 -8.20 4.15
C ARG A 104 -7.91 -6.89 4.53
N ALA A 105 -7.33 -5.78 4.10
CA ALA A 105 -7.94 -4.45 4.22
C ALA A 105 -7.89 -3.76 2.84
N PRO A 106 -8.99 -3.18 2.36
CA PRO A 106 -8.99 -2.44 1.11
C PRO A 106 -8.25 -1.10 1.27
N LEU A 107 -7.47 -0.71 0.27
CA LEU A 107 -6.85 0.61 0.18
C LEU A 107 -7.67 1.54 -0.73
N GLN A 108 -7.38 2.84 -0.66
CA GLN A 108 -7.97 3.81 -1.58
C GLN A 108 -7.57 3.51 -3.03
N PHE A 109 -8.46 3.84 -3.97
CA PHE A 109 -8.21 3.62 -5.39
C PHE A 109 -7.14 4.60 -5.92
N GLY A 110 -6.21 4.11 -6.72
CA GLY A 110 -5.12 4.89 -7.32
C GLY A 110 -3.80 4.12 -7.37
N PRO A 111 -2.73 4.71 -7.92
CA PRO A 111 -1.39 4.15 -7.82
C PRO A 111 -1.02 3.89 -6.35
N SER A 112 -0.65 2.64 -6.04
CA SER A 112 -0.32 2.23 -4.67
C SER A 112 1.05 1.56 -4.67
N MET A 113 1.99 2.15 -3.94
CA MET A 113 3.31 1.59 -3.65
C MET A 113 3.58 1.68 -2.14
N PRO A 114 2.75 1.02 -1.31
CA PRO A 114 2.84 1.18 0.12
C PRO A 114 4.12 0.51 0.62
N MET A 115 4.83 1.20 1.50
CA MET A 115 5.92 0.64 2.31
C MET A 115 5.44 0.64 3.76
N PRO A 116 4.79 -0.45 4.22
CA PRO A 116 4.20 -0.47 5.54
C PRO A 116 5.27 -0.31 6.62
N LEU A 117 4.99 0.51 7.63
CA LEU A 117 5.78 0.56 8.86
C LEU A 117 5.04 -0.23 9.94
N VAL A 118 5.77 -1.00 10.74
CA VAL A 118 5.19 -1.85 11.79
C VAL A 118 5.94 -1.63 13.09
N HIS A 119 5.20 -1.34 14.15
CA HIS A 119 5.75 -1.24 15.51
C HIS A 119 4.73 -1.72 16.54
N ASP A 120 5.15 -2.59 17.45
CA ASP A 120 4.34 -3.05 18.59
C ASP A 120 2.95 -3.58 18.16
N GLY A 121 2.90 -4.25 17.01
CA GLY A 121 1.67 -4.85 16.46
C GLY A 121 0.74 -3.87 15.73
N VAL A 122 1.14 -2.61 15.54
CA VAL A 122 0.42 -1.61 14.75
C VAL A 122 1.10 -1.43 13.40
N MET A 123 0.33 -1.51 12.32
CA MET A 123 0.78 -1.24 10.95
C MET A 123 0.32 0.15 10.50
N TYR A 124 1.24 0.94 9.96
CA TYR A 124 1.00 2.25 9.36
C TYR A 124 1.16 2.14 7.84
N LEU A 125 0.18 2.67 7.11
CA LEU A 125 0.11 2.67 5.65
C LEU A 125 -0.23 4.11 5.19
N GLN A 126 0.43 4.55 4.11
CA GLN A 126 0.17 5.82 3.44
C GLN A 126 -0.54 5.59 2.10
#